data_AF-A0A317YJX5-F1
#
_entry.id   AF-A0A317YJX5-F1
#
_cell.length_a   1.000
_cell.length_b   1.000
_cell.length_c   1.000
_cell.angle_alpha   90.00
_cell.angle_beta   90.00
_cell.angle_gamma   90.00
#
_symmetry.space_group_name_H-M   'P 1'
#
loop_
_entity.id
_entity.type
_entity.pdbx_description
1 polymer ?
#
loop_
_entity_poly.entity_id
_entity_poly.type
_entity_poly.pdbx_seq_one_letter_code
_entity_poly.pdbx_strand_id
1 'polypeptide(L)'
;MPGAMEPAEANAAAAAAAGRRPTASERRRMYRDLALSLRCGLRDAAAGFSFLRLRGLRALLRALRSTSDADADADAGLFRDSQSIRDLQVIPVLFEHSLRKATGDAVLTVAQVLGMEPAAARLRNPATDSEVVLALRVLEGCCLLCPACAAAAHRYNAVKVVLNILMTRGILEQRACLDTLLALLVNCSGNLTDFKEQDGLNKIAVIVKDANRDDHVRLKCSEFLLLYSGNAKEKCGADSESNMREDLAKVFGEKCASFISSMNLFSSTLESQMRQSELSFLAEHVLDYM
;
A
#
# COMPACT_ATOMS: atom_id res chain seq x y z
N MET A 1 -5.95 15.78 57.25
CA MET A 1 -6.25 14.61 56.41
C MET A 1 -6.57 15.12 55.02
N PRO A 2 -5.66 15.00 54.03
CA PRO A 2 -5.96 15.37 52.66
C PRO A 2 -6.89 14.30 52.06
N GLY A 3 -8.01 14.74 51.48
CA GLY A 3 -9.04 13.88 50.91
C GLY A 3 -8.47 13.05 49.76
N ALA A 4 -8.67 11.74 49.82
CA ALA A 4 -8.40 10.83 48.73
C ALA A 4 -9.34 11.19 47.57
N MET A 5 -8.75 11.56 46.43
CA MET A 5 -9.50 11.83 45.20
C MET A 5 -10.12 10.52 44.71
N GLU A 6 -11.45 10.52 44.56
CA GLU A 6 -12.24 9.37 44.13
C GLU A 6 -11.72 8.83 42.77
N PRO A 7 -11.59 7.50 42.60
CA PRO A 7 -11.03 6.88 41.39
C PRO A 7 -11.81 7.21 40.10
N ALA A 8 -13.08 7.62 40.23
CA ALA A 8 -13.92 8.03 39.11
C ALA A 8 -13.53 9.39 38.51
N GLU A 9 -13.09 10.36 39.33
CA GLU A 9 -12.66 11.69 38.86
C GLU A 9 -11.28 11.63 38.19
N ALA A 10 -10.39 10.75 38.68
CA ALA A 10 -9.10 10.48 38.04
C ALA A 10 -9.26 9.84 36.65
N ASN A 11 -10.22 8.92 36.49
CA ASN A 11 -10.56 8.31 35.20
C ASN A 11 -11.24 9.30 34.24
N ALA A 12 -12.09 10.20 34.74
CA ALA A 12 -12.70 11.26 33.92
C ALA A 12 -11.66 12.30 33.46
N ALA A 13 -10.69 12.66 34.31
CA ALA A 13 -9.60 13.57 33.95
C ALA A 13 -8.61 12.92 32.96
N ALA A 14 -8.33 11.62 33.10
CA ALA A 14 -7.52 10.87 32.14
C ALA A 14 -8.21 10.71 30.78
N ALA A 15 -9.53 10.48 30.76
CA ALA A 15 -10.32 10.45 29.53
C ALA A 15 -10.42 11.83 28.86
N ALA A 16 -10.55 12.91 29.64
CA ALA A 16 -10.53 14.28 29.13
C ALA A 16 -9.15 14.70 28.58
N ALA A 17 -8.06 14.16 29.14
CA ALA A 17 -6.70 14.35 28.61
C ALA A 17 -6.47 13.57 27.30
N ALA A 18 -7.07 12.39 27.16
CA ALA A 18 -6.98 11.56 25.95
C ALA A 18 -7.71 12.14 24.74
N GLY A 19 -8.68 13.05 24.93
CA GLY A 19 -9.41 13.74 23.86
C GLY A 19 -8.93 15.19 23.58
N ARG A 20 -7.82 15.62 24.18
CA ARG A 20 -7.32 17.00 24.03
C ARG A 20 -6.65 17.16 22.66
N ARG A 21 -7.21 18.03 21.82
CA ARG A 21 -6.56 18.43 20.57
C ARG A 21 -5.17 19.02 20.85
N PRO A 22 -4.14 18.62 20.09
CA PRO A 22 -2.79 19.15 20.24
C PRO A 22 -2.76 20.67 20.09
N THR A 23 -2.00 21.34 20.96
CA THR A 23 -1.69 22.76 20.84
C THR A 23 -0.87 23.05 19.58
N ALA A 24 -0.82 24.30 19.13
CA ALA A 24 -0.03 24.68 17.95
C ALA A 24 1.48 24.38 18.13
N SER A 25 2.01 24.51 19.35
CA SER A 25 3.39 24.15 19.68
C SER A 25 3.64 22.64 19.63
N GLU A 26 2.72 21.84 20.14
CA GLU A 26 2.79 20.37 20.08
C GLU A 26 2.71 19.90 18.63
N ARG A 27 1.79 20.44 17.82
CA ARG A 27 1.71 20.14 16.38
C ARG A 27 3.00 20.44 15.63
N ARG A 28 3.65 21.58 15.93
CA ARG A 28 4.97 21.91 15.34
C ARG A 28 6.05 20.92 15.75
N ARG A 29 6.02 20.44 17.00
CA ARG A 29 6.96 19.41 17.48
C ARG A 29 6.72 18.09 16.77
N MET A 30 5.47 17.61 16.74
CA MET A 30 5.07 16.38 16.04
C MET A 30 5.47 16.42 14.55
N TYR A 31 5.24 17.56 13.88
CA TYR A 31 5.68 17.74 12.49
C TYR A 31 7.20 17.60 12.33
N ARG A 32 7.99 18.23 13.20
CA ARG A 32 9.46 18.14 13.15
C ARG A 32 9.94 16.72 13.40
N ASP A 33 9.33 16.03 14.36
CA ASP A 33 9.68 14.65 14.71
C ASP A 33 9.34 13.71 13.53
N LEU A 34 8.17 13.87 12.90
CA LEU A 34 7.78 13.16 11.69
C LEU A 34 8.74 13.45 10.53
N ALA A 35 9.01 14.73 10.24
CA ALA A 35 9.91 15.13 9.16
C ALA A 35 11.33 14.60 9.37
N LEU A 36 11.83 14.58 10.60
CA LEU A 36 13.12 14.01 10.93
C LEU A 36 13.13 12.48 10.74
N SER A 37 12.08 11.79 11.19
CA SER A 37 11.91 10.35 10.97
C SER A 37 11.88 10.00 9.49
N LEU A 38 11.11 10.74 8.69
CA LEU A 38 11.06 10.59 7.23
C LEU A 38 12.42 10.85 6.59
N ARG A 39 13.12 11.94 6.93
CA ARG A 39 14.45 12.24 6.37
C ARG A 39 15.46 11.13 6.66
N CYS A 40 15.49 10.64 7.89
CA CYS A 40 16.38 9.54 8.28
C CYS A 40 16.02 8.26 7.52
N GLY A 41 14.72 7.91 7.46
CA GLY A 41 14.23 6.74 6.73
C GLY A 41 14.52 6.80 5.23
N LEU A 42 14.30 7.96 4.59
CA LEU A 42 14.53 8.18 3.16
C LEU A 42 16.01 8.15 2.80
N ARG A 43 16.87 8.74 3.64
CA ARG A 43 18.32 8.69 3.45
C ARG A 43 18.82 7.25 3.41
N ASP A 44 18.35 6.44 4.35
CA ASP A 44 18.70 5.02 4.43
C ASP A 44 18.07 4.21 3.29
N ALA A 45 16.82 4.48 2.93
CA ALA A 45 16.11 3.86 1.80
C ALA A 45 16.76 4.20 0.44
N ALA A 46 17.43 5.34 0.33
CA ALA A 46 18.17 5.76 -0.85
C ALA A 46 19.62 5.23 -0.91
N ALA A 47 20.06 4.46 0.09
CA ALA A 47 21.43 3.96 0.16
C ALA A 47 21.74 2.91 -0.93
N GLY A 48 23.02 2.80 -1.30
CA GLY A 48 23.50 1.81 -2.28
C GLY A 48 23.45 0.36 -1.76
N PHE A 49 23.40 0.17 -0.43
CA PHE A 49 23.45 -1.13 0.22
C PHE A 49 22.07 -1.60 0.68
N SER A 50 21.75 -2.87 0.39
CA SER A 50 20.48 -3.53 0.74
C SER A 50 20.13 -3.43 2.24
N PHE A 51 21.10 -3.68 3.12
CA PHE A 51 20.88 -3.61 4.57
C PHE A 51 20.42 -2.22 5.04
N LEU A 52 21.03 -1.15 4.52
CA LEU A 52 20.63 0.22 4.83
C LEU A 52 19.24 0.52 4.26
N ARG A 53 18.95 0.06 3.04
CA ARG A 53 17.61 0.23 2.46
C ARG A 53 16.53 -0.46 3.28
N LEU A 54 16.76 -1.70 3.72
CA LEU A 54 15.86 -2.41 4.63
C LEU A 54 15.65 -1.66 5.94
N ARG A 55 16.73 -1.11 6.54
CA ARG A 55 16.63 -0.29 7.74
C ARG A 55 15.77 0.94 7.51
N GLY A 56 15.99 1.64 6.40
CA GLY A 56 15.23 2.82 5.98
C GLY A 56 13.76 2.52 5.76
N LEU A 57 13.43 1.50 4.97
CA LEU A 57 12.05 1.08 4.70
C LEU A 57 11.30 0.68 5.97
N ARG A 58 11.95 -0.04 6.91
CA ARG A 58 11.35 -0.34 8.21
C ARG A 58 11.13 0.90 9.07
N ALA A 59 12.03 1.88 9.00
CA ALA A 59 11.86 3.15 9.70
C ALA A 59 10.69 3.96 9.12
N LEU A 60 10.55 4.00 7.78
CA LEU A 60 9.42 4.62 7.10
C LEU A 60 8.10 3.95 7.48
N LEU A 61 8.02 2.62 7.44
CA LEU A 61 6.83 1.88 7.88
C LEU A 61 6.46 2.18 9.34
N ARG A 62 7.45 2.28 10.24
CA ARG A 62 7.21 2.67 11.63
C ARG A 62 6.66 4.09 11.74
N ALA A 63 7.18 5.03 10.96
CA ALA A 63 6.68 6.40 10.91
C ALA A 63 5.23 6.47 10.42
N LEU A 64 4.88 5.72 9.37
CA LEU A 64 3.51 5.68 8.83
C LEU A 64 2.51 5.07 9.82
N ARG A 65 2.92 4.04 10.57
CA ARG A 65 2.08 3.45 11.64
C ARG A 65 1.85 4.43 12.79
N SER A 66 2.89 5.15 13.22
CA SER A 66 2.71 6.17 14.26
C SER A 66 1.75 7.30 13.83
N THR A 67 1.64 7.57 12.53
CA THR A 67 0.67 8.55 12.02
C THR A 67 -0.75 7.98 11.83
N SER A 68 -0.91 6.65 11.74
CA SER A 68 -2.24 6.01 11.66
C SER A 68 -2.88 5.77 13.02
N ASP A 69 -2.06 5.55 14.05
CA ASP A 69 -2.54 5.21 15.40
C ASP A 69 -2.98 6.44 16.22
N ALA A 70 -2.61 7.65 15.78
CA ALA A 70 -2.99 8.91 16.42
C ALA A 70 -4.18 9.56 15.70
N ASP A 71 -5.04 10.28 16.44
CA ASP A 71 -6.30 10.91 15.98
C ASP A 71 -6.35 11.16 14.46
N ALA A 72 -7.09 10.29 13.75
CA ALA A 72 -6.93 9.97 12.33
C ALA A 72 -6.96 11.15 11.34
N ASP A 73 -7.47 12.32 11.74
CA ASP A 73 -7.55 13.49 10.87
C ASP A 73 -6.40 14.50 11.07
N ALA A 74 -5.85 14.63 12.28
CA ALA A 74 -4.86 15.67 12.57
C ALA A 74 -3.45 15.27 12.14
N ASP A 75 -3.05 14.02 12.40
CA ASP A 75 -1.68 13.54 12.14
C ASP A 75 -1.51 13.00 10.71
N ALA A 76 -2.59 12.47 10.10
CA ALA A 76 -2.63 12.22 8.66
C ALA A 76 -2.43 13.52 7.84
N GLY A 77 -2.90 14.66 8.37
CA GLY A 77 -2.63 15.99 7.82
C GLY A 77 -1.14 16.32 7.81
N LEU A 78 -0.41 16.02 8.88
CA LEU A 78 1.04 16.28 8.98
C LEU A 78 1.84 15.48 7.95
N PHE A 79 1.49 14.20 7.76
CA PHE A 79 2.11 13.38 6.71
C PHE A 79 1.79 13.96 5.33
N ARG A 80 0.54 14.29 5.04
CA ARG A 80 0.14 14.90 3.78
C ARG A 80 0.91 16.19 3.48
N ASP A 81 1.04 17.08 4.45
CA ASP A 81 1.80 18.32 4.32
C ASP A 81 3.28 18.04 4.04
N SER A 82 3.86 17.02 4.70
CA SER A 82 5.25 16.61 4.44
C SER A 82 5.49 16.20 2.99
N GLN A 83 4.52 15.56 2.33
CA GLN A 83 4.67 15.10 0.93
C GLN A 83 4.69 16.24 -0.10
N SER A 84 4.39 17.48 0.31
CA SER A 84 4.61 18.68 -0.52
C SER A 84 6.08 19.12 -0.58
N ILE A 85 6.90 18.68 0.38
CA ILE A 85 8.33 19.04 0.48
C ILE A 85 9.15 17.98 -0.24
N ARG A 86 9.92 18.40 -1.26
CA ARG A 86 10.73 17.52 -2.11
C ARG A 86 11.58 16.50 -1.33
N ASP A 87 12.27 16.95 -0.28
CA ASP A 87 13.17 16.10 0.51
C ASP A 87 12.45 15.06 1.39
N LEU A 88 11.12 15.18 1.54
CA LEU A 88 10.29 14.30 2.36
C LEU A 88 9.38 13.39 1.52
N GLN A 89 9.45 13.51 0.19
CA GLN A 89 8.63 12.69 -0.71
C GLN A 89 9.09 11.24 -0.68
N VAL A 90 8.17 10.35 -0.30
CA VAL A 90 8.47 8.93 -0.17
C VAL A 90 8.46 8.22 -1.53
N ILE A 91 7.48 8.57 -2.37
CA ILE A 91 7.21 7.88 -3.64
C ILE A 91 8.42 7.83 -4.58
N PRO A 92 9.13 8.94 -4.86
CA PRO A 92 10.30 8.90 -5.76
C PRO A 92 11.38 7.93 -5.26
N VAL A 93 11.66 7.94 -3.96
CA VAL A 93 12.70 7.09 -3.36
C VAL A 93 12.36 5.60 -3.51
N LEU A 94 11.09 5.22 -3.34
CA LEU A 94 10.67 3.83 -3.52
C LEU A 94 10.91 3.35 -4.95
N PHE A 95 10.50 4.13 -5.95
CA PHE A 95 10.63 3.72 -7.37
C PHE A 95 12.07 3.81 -7.89
N GLU A 96 12.90 4.70 -7.36
CA GLU A 96 14.30 4.83 -7.77
C GLU A 96 15.22 3.76 -7.15
N HIS A 97 14.89 3.27 -5.94
CA HIS A 97 15.80 2.44 -5.15
C HIS A 97 15.32 1.03 -4.87
N SER A 98 14.01 0.79 -4.75
CA SER A 98 13.46 -0.49 -4.27
C SER A 98 12.47 -1.15 -5.25
N LEU A 99 11.70 -0.36 -5.99
CA LEU A 99 10.69 -0.81 -6.96
C LEU A 99 11.12 -0.52 -8.41
N ARG A 100 12.41 -0.26 -8.63
CA ARG A 100 12.92 0.03 -9.97
C ARG A 100 12.61 -1.14 -10.89
N LYS A 101 12.08 -0.85 -12.08
CA LYS A 101 11.96 -1.85 -13.15
C LYS A 101 13.35 -2.43 -13.39
N ALA A 102 13.49 -3.75 -13.43
CA ALA A 102 14.69 -4.40 -13.89
C ALA A 102 14.84 -4.16 -15.42
N THR A 103 14.99 -2.91 -15.83
CA THR A 103 15.63 -2.59 -17.11
C THR A 103 17.05 -3.12 -16.98
N GLY A 104 17.43 -4.05 -17.85
CA GLY A 104 18.67 -4.84 -17.78
C GLY A 104 19.94 -3.99 -17.80
N ASP A 105 20.18 -3.26 -16.72
CA ASP A 105 21.26 -2.32 -16.57
C ASP A 105 22.02 -2.65 -15.28
N ALA A 106 23.21 -3.18 -15.52
CA ALA A 106 24.32 -3.39 -14.60
C ALA A 106 24.20 -4.53 -13.55
N VAL A 107 24.17 -5.79 -14.02
CA VAL A 107 25.11 -6.74 -13.42
C VAL A 107 26.49 -6.28 -13.88
N LEU A 108 27.18 -5.51 -13.05
CA LEU A 108 28.55 -5.10 -13.37
C LEU A 108 29.42 -6.36 -13.40
N THR A 109 30.02 -6.66 -14.55
CA THR A 109 31.03 -7.71 -14.62
C THR A 109 32.27 -7.27 -13.86
N VAL A 110 33.08 -8.22 -13.36
CA VAL A 110 34.34 -7.95 -12.64
C VAL A 110 35.25 -6.97 -13.40
N ALA A 111 35.15 -6.93 -14.73
CA ALA A 111 35.84 -5.98 -15.61
C ALA A 111 35.54 -4.50 -15.30
N GLN A 112 34.33 -4.16 -14.86
CA GLN A 112 33.96 -2.78 -14.49
C GLN A 112 34.43 -2.41 -13.07
N VAL A 113 34.69 -3.40 -12.21
CA VAL A 113 35.30 -3.22 -10.88
C VAL A 113 36.80 -2.95 -11.00
N LEU A 114 37.44 -3.37 -12.09
CA LEU A 114 38.88 -3.21 -12.35
C LEU A 114 39.27 -1.86 -12.97
N GLY A 115 38.36 -0.87 -12.99
CA GLY A 115 38.74 0.55 -13.07
C GLY A 115 38.91 1.17 -14.45
N MET A 116 38.04 0.87 -15.42
CA MET A 116 38.13 1.44 -16.79
C MET A 116 37.04 2.44 -17.20
N GLU A 117 36.25 3.02 -16.29
CA GLU A 117 35.41 4.21 -16.60
C GLU A 117 34.99 4.94 -15.30
N PRO A 118 35.16 6.27 -15.17
CA PRO A 118 34.77 6.99 -13.96
C PRO A 118 33.38 7.65 -14.05
N ALA A 119 32.68 7.62 -12.90
CA ALA A 119 31.66 8.57 -12.45
C ALA A 119 30.22 8.46 -12.99
N ALA A 120 29.44 7.46 -12.53
CA ALA A 120 28.01 7.61 -12.16
C ALA A 120 27.33 6.28 -11.80
N ALA A 121 27.95 5.13 -12.09
CA ALA A 121 27.44 3.83 -11.69
C ALA A 121 27.60 3.66 -10.17
N ARG A 122 26.71 4.28 -9.38
CA ARG A 122 26.54 3.92 -7.97
C ARG A 122 26.28 2.41 -7.97
N LEU A 123 27.23 1.61 -7.48
CA LEU A 123 27.04 0.19 -7.18
C LEU A 123 25.74 0.07 -6.37
N ARG A 124 24.65 -0.30 -7.05
CA ARG A 124 23.32 -0.43 -6.47
C ARG A 124 22.95 -1.89 -6.64
N ASN A 125 23.08 -2.64 -5.55
CA ASN A 125 22.64 -4.02 -5.55
C ASN A 125 21.14 -4.07 -5.92
N PRO A 126 20.71 -5.04 -6.75
CA PRO A 126 19.30 -5.22 -7.07
C PRO A 126 18.49 -5.38 -5.77
N ALA A 127 17.24 -4.92 -5.78
CA ALA A 127 16.37 -5.02 -4.62
C ALA A 127 16.13 -6.49 -4.27
N THR A 128 16.40 -6.85 -3.02
CA THR A 128 16.05 -8.17 -2.49
C THR A 128 14.54 -8.30 -2.34
N ASP A 129 14.05 -9.54 -2.30
CA ASP A 129 12.65 -9.89 -2.06
C ASP A 129 12.06 -9.19 -0.81
N SER A 130 12.83 -9.19 0.28
CA SER A 130 12.48 -8.46 1.52
C SER A 130 12.39 -6.94 1.34
N GLU A 131 13.26 -6.34 0.51
CA GLU A 131 13.20 -4.91 0.19
C GLU A 131 11.94 -4.58 -0.60
N VAL A 132 11.61 -5.41 -1.60
CA VAL A 132 10.41 -5.24 -2.43
C VAL A 132 9.16 -5.31 -1.57
N VAL A 133 9.01 -6.34 -0.73
CA VAL A 133 7.85 -6.48 0.17
C VAL A 133 7.70 -5.27 1.10
N LEU A 134 8.79 -4.79 1.70
CA LEU A 134 8.73 -3.61 2.57
C LEU A 134 8.42 -2.33 1.78
N ALA A 135 8.98 -2.16 0.58
CA ALA A 135 8.71 -1.00 -0.26
C ALA A 135 7.25 -0.96 -0.73
N LEU A 136 6.66 -2.11 -1.08
CA LEU A 136 5.25 -2.24 -1.39
C LEU A 136 4.37 -1.84 -0.20
N ARG A 137 4.69 -2.33 1.01
CA ARG A 137 3.96 -1.93 2.24
C ARG A 137 4.11 -0.45 2.59
N VAL A 138 5.29 0.16 2.36
CA VAL A 138 5.46 1.61 2.52
C VAL A 138 4.56 2.34 1.51
N LEU A 139 4.57 1.90 0.25
CA LEU A 139 3.75 2.50 -0.83
C LEU A 139 2.26 2.42 -0.52
N GLU A 140 1.78 1.25 -0.09
CA GLU A 140 0.42 1.01 0.38
C GLU A 140 0.05 2.02 1.48
N GLY A 141 0.83 2.08 2.57
CA GLY A 141 0.58 3.00 3.68
C GLY A 141 0.58 4.48 3.25
N CYS A 142 1.48 4.87 2.36
CA CYS A 142 1.52 6.23 1.81
C CYS A 142 0.24 6.57 1.04
N CYS A 143 -0.29 5.64 0.24
CA CYS A 143 -1.51 5.86 -0.55
C CYS A 143 -2.77 5.91 0.32
N LEU A 144 -2.83 5.08 1.37
CA LEU A 144 -3.94 5.08 2.32
C LEU A 144 -3.98 6.36 3.18
N LEU A 145 -2.82 6.86 3.61
CA LEU A 145 -2.73 8.10 4.42
C LEU A 145 -2.88 9.38 3.57
N CYS A 146 -2.43 9.35 2.32
CA CYS A 146 -2.41 10.52 1.45
C CYS A 146 -2.79 10.15 0.00
N PRO A 147 -4.01 10.50 -0.45
CA PRO A 147 -4.44 10.20 -1.83
C PRO A 147 -3.53 10.79 -2.92
N ALA A 148 -2.84 11.90 -2.62
CA ALA A 148 -1.89 12.51 -3.55
C ALA A 148 -0.67 11.60 -3.81
N CYS A 149 -0.34 10.68 -2.91
CA CYS A 149 0.70 9.68 -3.13
C CYS A 149 0.35 8.71 -4.26
N ALA A 150 -0.93 8.30 -4.39
CA ALA A 150 -1.35 7.44 -5.50
C ALA A 150 -1.20 8.16 -6.86
N ALA A 151 -1.55 9.44 -6.91
CA ALA A 151 -1.33 10.28 -8.10
C ALA A 151 0.15 10.54 -8.40
N ALA A 152 1.00 10.66 -7.37
CA ALA A 152 2.44 10.73 -7.55
C ALA A 152 3.00 9.41 -8.09
N ALA A 153 2.51 8.28 -7.58
CA ALA A 153 2.94 6.93 -8.00
C ALA A 153 2.54 6.63 -9.45
N HIS A 154 1.40 7.13 -9.91
CA HIS A 154 0.98 7.05 -11.33
C HIS A 154 2.07 7.56 -12.29
N ARG A 155 2.76 8.66 -11.93
CA ARG A 155 3.87 9.22 -12.74
C ARG A 155 5.06 8.28 -12.93
N TYR A 156 5.19 7.27 -12.07
CA TYR A 156 6.22 6.24 -12.14
C TYR A 156 5.71 4.94 -12.78
N ASN A 157 4.54 4.95 -13.41
CA ASN A 157 3.85 3.76 -13.94
C ASN A 157 3.68 2.68 -12.85
N ALA A 158 3.30 3.10 -11.64
CA ALA A 158 3.24 2.23 -10.47
C ALA A 158 2.45 0.95 -10.71
N VAL A 159 1.28 1.04 -11.34
CA VAL A 159 0.44 -0.12 -11.64
C VAL A 159 1.17 -1.14 -12.51
N LYS A 160 1.83 -0.70 -13.57
CA LYS A 160 2.65 -1.57 -14.42
C LYS A 160 3.80 -2.22 -13.65
N VAL A 161 4.48 -1.46 -12.80
CA VAL A 161 5.58 -1.98 -11.96
C VAL A 161 5.06 -3.06 -11.01
N VAL A 162 3.99 -2.78 -10.27
CA VAL A 162 3.42 -3.70 -9.28
C VAL A 162 2.85 -4.95 -9.96
N LEU A 163 2.18 -4.82 -11.12
CA LEU A 163 1.73 -5.98 -11.90
C LEU A 163 2.89 -6.84 -12.41
N ASN A 164 4.02 -6.23 -12.80
CA ASN A 164 5.19 -7.02 -13.19
C ASN A 164 5.76 -7.79 -11.99
N ILE A 165 5.83 -7.18 -10.80
CA ILE A 165 6.28 -7.84 -9.57
C ILE A 165 5.32 -9.00 -9.24
N LEU A 166 4.00 -8.77 -9.26
CA LEU A 166 2.96 -9.78 -9.06
C LEU A 166 3.16 -10.99 -9.99
N MET A 167 3.47 -10.77 -11.27
CA MET A 167 3.60 -11.86 -12.24
C MET A 167 4.95 -12.59 -12.19
N THR A 168 6.00 -12.00 -11.62
CA THR A 168 7.38 -12.51 -11.74
C THR A 168 8.05 -12.92 -10.42
N ARG A 169 7.57 -12.41 -9.28
CA ARG A 169 8.18 -12.66 -7.96
C ARG A 169 7.41 -13.72 -7.16
N GLY A 170 7.94 -14.04 -5.97
CA GLY A 170 7.42 -15.06 -5.08
C GLY A 170 6.12 -14.70 -4.36
N ILE A 171 5.66 -15.65 -3.55
CA ILE A 171 4.37 -15.60 -2.83
C ILE A 171 4.28 -14.35 -1.94
N LEU A 172 5.34 -13.98 -1.23
CA LEU A 172 5.33 -12.85 -0.30
C LEU A 172 5.19 -11.51 -1.04
N GLU A 173 5.87 -11.34 -2.16
CA GLU A 173 5.77 -10.17 -3.02
C GLU A 173 4.39 -10.11 -3.68
N GLN A 174 3.87 -11.24 -4.16
CA GLN A 174 2.54 -11.33 -4.76
C GLN A 174 1.46 -10.85 -3.80
N ARG A 175 1.49 -11.31 -2.55
CA ARG A 175 0.54 -10.87 -1.53
C ARG A 175 0.65 -9.36 -1.27
N ALA A 176 1.87 -8.86 -1.10
CA ALA A 176 2.09 -7.42 -0.90
C ALA A 176 1.67 -6.58 -2.12
N CYS A 177 1.79 -7.12 -3.35
CA CYS A 177 1.35 -6.46 -4.57
C CYS A 177 -0.16 -6.26 -4.60
N LEU A 178 -0.95 -7.24 -4.15
CA LEU A 178 -2.41 -7.15 -4.17
C LEU A 178 -2.92 -6.05 -3.22
N ASP A 179 -2.41 -6.01 -1.99
CA ASP A 179 -2.75 -4.96 -1.02
C ASP A 179 -2.31 -3.57 -1.53
N THR A 180 -1.12 -3.49 -2.14
CA THR A 180 -0.60 -2.24 -2.73
C THR A 180 -1.41 -1.79 -3.96
N LEU A 181 -1.83 -2.72 -4.82
CA LEU A 181 -2.67 -2.43 -5.98
C LEU A 181 -4.02 -1.84 -5.53
N LEU A 182 -4.66 -2.42 -4.51
CA LEU A 182 -5.90 -1.83 -3.97
C LEU A 182 -5.66 -0.38 -3.54
N ALA A 183 -4.63 -0.13 -2.73
CA ALA A 183 -4.32 1.23 -2.26
C ALA A 183 -4.00 2.22 -3.39
N LEU A 184 -3.37 1.76 -4.48
CA LEU A 184 -3.07 2.58 -5.66
C LEU A 184 -4.32 2.91 -6.49
N LEU A 185 -5.28 1.99 -6.58
CA LEU A 185 -6.48 2.14 -7.39
C LEU A 185 -7.57 2.93 -6.66
N VAL A 186 -7.63 2.80 -5.34
CA VAL A 186 -8.56 3.55 -4.50
C VAL A 186 -8.34 5.05 -4.72
N ASN A 187 -9.40 5.73 -5.18
CA ASN A 187 -9.45 7.19 -5.37
C ASN A 187 -8.46 7.75 -6.41
N CYS A 188 -7.93 6.93 -7.32
CA CYS A 188 -7.02 7.39 -8.37
C CYS A 188 -7.44 6.87 -9.75
N SER A 189 -8.16 7.70 -10.52
CA SER A 189 -8.64 7.35 -11.85
C SER A 189 -7.51 7.03 -12.84
N GLY A 190 -6.38 7.75 -12.77
CA GLY A 190 -5.21 7.48 -13.63
C GLY A 190 -4.60 6.10 -13.38
N ASN A 191 -4.51 5.66 -12.12
CA ASN A 191 -4.08 4.29 -11.83
C ASN A 191 -5.13 3.26 -12.27
N LEU A 192 -6.42 3.57 -12.15
CA LEU A 192 -7.50 2.69 -12.61
C LEU A 192 -7.47 2.49 -14.14
N THR A 193 -7.22 3.55 -14.91
CA THR A 193 -7.04 3.44 -16.37
C THR A 193 -5.80 2.62 -16.71
N ASP A 194 -4.66 2.87 -16.05
CA ASP A 194 -3.45 2.06 -16.25
C ASP A 194 -3.69 0.58 -15.95
N PHE A 195 -4.48 0.27 -14.92
CA PHE A 195 -4.80 -1.11 -14.55
C PHE A 195 -5.60 -1.83 -15.62
N LYS A 196 -6.57 -1.14 -16.23
CA LYS A 196 -7.33 -1.67 -17.37
C LYS A 196 -6.43 -1.84 -18.59
N GLU A 197 -5.63 -0.84 -18.94
CA GLU A 197 -4.69 -0.89 -20.08
C GLU A 197 -3.61 -1.97 -19.94
N GLN A 198 -3.23 -2.32 -18.70
CA GLN A 198 -2.27 -3.39 -18.42
C GLN A 198 -2.92 -4.77 -18.25
N ASP A 199 -4.19 -4.94 -18.63
CA ASP A 199 -4.96 -6.18 -18.49
C ASP A 199 -4.92 -6.73 -17.05
N GLY A 200 -5.03 -5.83 -16.06
CA GLY A 200 -4.84 -6.14 -14.65
C GLY A 200 -5.74 -7.27 -14.15
N LEU A 201 -7.03 -7.25 -14.53
CA LEU A 201 -7.97 -8.32 -14.17
C LEU A 201 -7.59 -9.67 -14.78
N ASN A 202 -7.14 -9.69 -16.05
CA ASN A 202 -6.70 -10.93 -16.70
C ASN A 202 -5.46 -11.51 -16.00
N LYS A 203 -4.51 -10.66 -15.58
CA LYS A 203 -3.33 -11.10 -14.82
C LYS A 203 -3.71 -11.71 -13.47
N ILE A 204 -4.67 -11.11 -12.77
CA ILE A 204 -5.19 -11.67 -11.52
C ILE A 204 -5.91 -13.00 -11.79
N ALA A 205 -6.69 -13.08 -12.87
CA ALA A 205 -7.37 -14.30 -13.29
C ALA A 205 -6.42 -15.47 -13.54
N VAL A 206 -5.27 -15.21 -14.18
CA VAL A 206 -4.22 -16.21 -14.39
C VAL A 206 -3.71 -16.79 -13.06
N ILE A 207 -3.66 -15.98 -12.00
CA ILE A 207 -3.17 -16.43 -10.69
C ILE A 207 -4.25 -17.20 -9.93
N VAL A 208 -5.46 -16.66 -9.84
CA VAL A 208 -6.52 -17.22 -8.98
C VAL A 208 -7.13 -18.52 -9.54
N LYS A 209 -7.22 -18.65 -10.87
CA LYS A 209 -7.74 -19.85 -11.55
C LYS A 209 -6.72 -20.98 -11.65
N ASP A 210 -5.44 -20.71 -11.40
CA ASP A 210 -4.39 -21.72 -11.45
C ASP A 210 -4.42 -22.56 -10.16
N ALA A 211 -5.07 -23.73 -10.23
CA ALA A 211 -5.22 -24.64 -9.09
C ALA A 211 -3.89 -25.18 -8.54
N ASN A 212 -2.78 -25.04 -9.28
CA ASN A 212 -1.46 -25.49 -8.82
C ASN A 212 -0.68 -24.40 -8.06
N ARG A 213 -1.24 -23.19 -7.94
CA ARG A 213 -0.62 -22.11 -7.16
C ARG A 213 -0.96 -22.20 -5.68
N ASP A 214 -0.14 -21.52 -4.90
CA ASP A 214 -0.32 -21.39 -3.46
C ASP A 214 -1.71 -20.84 -3.10
N ASP A 215 -2.43 -21.58 -2.25
CA ASP A 215 -3.81 -21.26 -1.87
C ASP A 215 -3.91 -19.91 -1.17
N HIS A 216 -2.89 -19.47 -0.42
CA HIS A 216 -2.91 -18.16 0.21
C HIS A 216 -2.82 -17.03 -0.81
N VAL A 217 -2.11 -17.22 -1.93
CA VAL A 217 -2.08 -16.22 -3.01
C VAL A 217 -3.43 -16.19 -3.73
N ARG A 218 -4.00 -17.35 -4.04
CA ARG A 218 -5.32 -17.45 -4.68
C ARG A 218 -6.41 -16.80 -3.82
N LEU A 219 -6.43 -17.09 -2.52
CA LEU A 219 -7.35 -16.47 -1.57
C LEU A 219 -7.16 -14.94 -1.51
N LYS A 220 -5.92 -14.45 -1.45
CA LYS A 220 -5.65 -13.00 -1.50
C LYS A 220 -6.10 -12.36 -2.82
N CYS A 221 -6.05 -13.07 -3.95
CA CYS A 221 -6.62 -12.58 -5.21
C CYS A 221 -8.14 -12.43 -5.11
N SER A 222 -8.83 -13.38 -4.48
CA SER A 222 -10.28 -13.29 -4.23
C SER A 222 -10.63 -12.12 -3.31
N GLU A 223 -9.89 -11.92 -2.21
CA GLU A 223 -10.04 -10.74 -1.35
C GLU A 223 -9.85 -9.44 -2.14
N PHE A 224 -8.83 -9.40 -3.01
CA PHE A 224 -8.59 -8.26 -3.89
C PHE A 224 -9.81 -7.98 -4.77
N LEU A 225 -10.40 -9.00 -5.40
CA LEU A 225 -11.54 -8.83 -6.31
C LEU A 225 -12.79 -8.30 -5.59
N LEU A 226 -13.05 -8.79 -4.38
CA LEU A 226 -14.13 -8.28 -3.53
C LEU A 226 -13.93 -6.80 -3.21
N LEU A 227 -12.74 -6.43 -2.72
CA LEU A 227 -12.44 -5.04 -2.37
C LEU A 227 -12.38 -4.12 -3.58
N TYR A 228 -11.82 -4.58 -4.71
CA TYR A 228 -11.78 -3.83 -5.96
C TYR A 228 -13.18 -3.50 -6.46
N SER A 229 -14.11 -4.47 -6.37
CA SER A 229 -15.51 -4.28 -6.75
C SER A 229 -16.26 -3.33 -5.81
N GLY A 230 -16.04 -3.44 -4.49
CA GLY A 230 -16.64 -2.55 -3.50
C GLY A 230 -16.25 -1.08 -3.69
N ASN A 231 -15.01 -0.80 -4.06
CA ASN A 231 -14.51 0.57 -4.25
C ASN A 231 -15.17 1.33 -5.40
N ALA A 232 -15.69 0.64 -6.43
CA ALA A 232 -16.40 1.29 -7.54
C ALA A 232 -17.78 1.83 -7.11
N LYS A 233 -18.41 1.15 -6.16
CA LYS A 233 -19.79 1.40 -5.72
C LYS A 233 -19.95 2.63 -4.84
N GLU A 234 -18.97 2.94 -4.00
CA GLU A 234 -19.06 4.08 -3.08
C GLU A 234 -18.87 5.45 -3.77
N LYS A 235 -18.31 5.50 -4.98
CA LYS A 235 -17.81 6.77 -5.54
C LYS A 235 -18.21 7.07 -6.97
N CYS A 236 -18.76 6.10 -7.69
CA CYS A 236 -19.04 6.27 -9.10
C CYS A 236 -20.49 5.89 -9.38
N GLY A 237 -21.20 6.72 -10.15
CA GLY A 237 -22.59 6.45 -10.52
C GLY A 237 -22.77 5.11 -11.23
N ALA A 238 -24.02 4.71 -11.44
CA ALA A 238 -24.40 3.40 -11.99
C ALA A 238 -23.60 2.96 -13.24
N ASP A 239 -23.11 3.89 -14.05
CA ASP A 239 -22.35 3.64 -15.28
C ASP A 239 -20.93 3.07 -15.08
N SER A 240 -20.31 3.29 -13.92
CA SER A 240 -18.98 2.74 -13.63
C SER A 240 -19.05 1.39 -12.91
N GLU A 241 -20.13 1.15 -12.16
CA GLU A 241 -20.44 -0.17 -11.60
C GLU A 241 -20.76 -1.18 -12.70
N SER A 242 -21.56 -0.79 -13.71
CA SER A 242 -21.92 -1.66 -14.83
C SER A 242 -20.68 -2.09 -15.62
N ASN A 243 -19.80 -1.15 -15.96
CA ASN A 243 -18.55 -1.44 -16.66
C ASN A 243 -17.63 -2.38 -15.87
N MET A 244 -17.50 -2.18 -14.55
CA MET A 244 -16.65 -3.06 -13.72
C MET A 244 -17.25 -4.47 -13.59
N ARG A 245 -18.57 -4.58 -13.41
CA ARG A 245 -19.24 -5.88 -13.37
C ARG A 245 -19.10 -6.62 -14.69
N GLU A 246 -19.24 -5.92 -15.82
CA GLU A 246 -19.03 -6.51 -17.15
C GLU A 246 -17.59 -7.00 -17.33
N ASP A 247 -16.60 -6.21 -16.91
CA ASP A 247 -15.19 -6.61 -16.96
C ASP A 247 -14.93 -7.87 -16.10
N LEU A 248 -15.53 -7.95 -14.90
CA LEU A 248 -15.48 -9.15 -14.07
C LEU A 248 -16.19 -10.34 -14.71
N ALA A 249 -17.37 -10.14 -15.31
CA ALA A 249 -18.14 -11.20 -15.96
C ALA A 249 -17.42 -11.78 -17.19
N LYS A 250 -16.75 -10.94 -17.97
CA LYS A 250 -15.93 -11.35 -19.13
C LYS A 250 -14.76 -12.25 -18.69
N VAL A 251 -14.14 -11.95 -17.56
CA VAL A 251 -12.92 -12.62 -17.11
C VAL A 251 -13.20 -13.84 -16.23
N PHE A 252 -14.17 -13.74 -15.31
CA PHE A 252 -14.47 -14.73 -14.28
C PHE A 252 -15.82 -15.44 -14.46
N GLY A 253 -16.65 -14.99 -15.40
CA GLY A 253 -17.98 -15.54 -15.65
C GLY A 253 -19.08 -14.84 -14.85
N GLU A 254 -20.31 -14.92 -15.37
CA GLU A 254 -21.47 -14.19 -14.83
C GLU A 254 -21.81 -14.57 -13.39
N LYS A 255 -21.65 -15.84 -13.02
CA LYS A 255 -21.94 -16.33 -11.66
C LYS A 255 -21.02 -15.70 -10.62
N CYS A 256 -19.71 -15.72 -10.88
CA CYS A 256 -18.70 -15.14 -9.99
C CYS A 256 -18.88 -13.60 -9.90
N ALA A 257 -19.07 -12.92 -11.03
CA ALA A 257 -19.29 -11.48 -11.06
C ALA A 257 -20.57 -11.05 -10.32
N SER A 258 -21.65 -11.81 -10.45
CA SER A 258 -22.91 -11.57 -9.74
C SER A 258 -22.75 -11.76 -8.22
N PHE A 259 -22.01 -12.78 -7.79
CA PHE A 259 -21.71 -13.02 -6.38
C PHE A 259 -20.87 -11.89 -5.78
N ILE A 260 -19.77 -11.51 -6.42
CA ILE A 260 -18.91 -10.40 -5.95
C ILE A 260 -19.74 -9.11 -5.83
N SER A 261 -20.58 -8.82 -6.81
CA SER A 261 -21.41 -7.61 -6.83
C SER A 261 -22.48 -7.59 -5.71
N SER A 262 -22.99 -8.76 -5.30
CA SER A 262 -24.00 -8.85 -4.24
C SER A 262 -23.40 -8.76 -2.83
N MET A 263 -22.16 -9.23 -2.64
CA MET A 263 -21.49 -9.21 -1.33
C MET A 263 -20.99 -7.82 -0.92
N ASN A 264 -20.74 -6.91 -1.87
CA ASN A 264 -20.40 -5.51 -1.60
C ASN A 264 -21.48 -4.72 -0.85
N LEU A 265 -22.68 -5.29 -0.64
CA LEU A 265 -23.76 -4.70 0.16
C LEU A 265 -23.61 -4.94 1.67
N PHE A 266 -22.82 -5.94 2.10
CA PHE A 266 -22.82 -6.43 3.47
C PHE A 266 -21.75 -5.83 4.39
N SER A 267 -20.70 -5.17 3.86
CA SER A 267 -19.51 -4.81 4.65
C SER A 267 -19.55 -3.49 5.42
N SER A 268 -20.60 -2.67 5.29
CA SER A 268 -20.63 -1.32 5.91
C SER A 268 -21.05 -1.29 7.39
N THR A 269 -21.49 -2.42 7.96
CA THR A 269 -22.12 -2.49 9.29
C THR A 269 -21.32 -3.25 10.36
N LEU A 270 -20.12 -3.77 10.05
CA LEU A 270 -19.40 -4.73 10.90
C LEU A 270 -18.09 -4.20 11.50
N GLU A 271 -17.79 -4.65 12.72
CA GLU A 271 -16.56 -4.33 13.47
C GLU A 271 -15.29 -4.85 12.78
N SER A 272 -14.15 -4.18 13.00
CA SER A 272 -12.92 -4.39 12.22
C SER A 272 -12.34 -5.80 12.24
N GLN A 273 -12.49 -6.56 13.34
CA GLN A 273 -12.02 -7.95 13.40
C GLN A 273 -12.98 -8.92 12.71
N MET A 274 -14.30 -8.70 12.81
CA MET A 274 -15.29 -9.50 12.08
C MET A 274 -15.11 -9.31 10.57
N ARG A 275 -14.83 -8.08 10.13
CA ARG A 275 -14.58 -7.78 8.72
C ARG A 275 -13.45 -8.60 8.09
N GLN A 276 -12.36 -8.87 8.81
CA GLN A 276 -11.25 -9.63 8.22
C GLN A 276 -11.59 -11.11 8.07
N SER A 277 -12.18 -11.72 9.10
CA SER A 277 -12.61 -13.13 9.06
C SER A 277 -13.74 -13.36 8.05
N GLU A 278 -14.67 -12.42 7.93
CA GLU A 278 -15.73 -12.46 6.92
C GLU A 278 -15.18 -12.26 5.51
N LEU A 279 -14.23 -11.35 5.32
CA LEU A 279 -13.60 -11.15 4.01
C LEU A 279 -12.89 -12.43 3.55
N SER A 280 -12.15 -13.10 4.45
CA SER A 280 -11.53 -14.38 4.10
C SER A 280 -12.57 -15.45 3.78
N PHE A 281 -13.66 -15.53 4.55
CA PHE A 281 -14.75 -16.48 4.29
C PHE A 281 -15.44 -16.24 2.94
N LEU A 282 -15.72 -14.97 2.60
CA LEU A 282 -16.27 -14.60 1.30
C LEU A 282 -15.28 -14.88 0.17
N ALA A 283 -13.98 -14.65 0.40
CA ALA A 283 -12.94 -14.92 -0.57
C ALA A 283 -12.80 -16.43 -0.87
N GLU A 284 -12.99 -17.31 0.11
CA GLU A 284 -13.08 -18.75 -0.10
C GLU A 284 -14.27 -19.08 -1.02
N HIS A 285 -15.45 -18.50 -0.77
CA HIS A 285 -16.62 -18.73 -1.62
C HIS A 285 -16.41 -18.22 -3.05
N VAL A 286 -15.67 -17.12 -3.24
CA VAL A 286 -15.30 -16.65 -4.59
C VAL A 286 -14.49 -17.68 -5.35
N LEU A 287 -13.60 -18.42 -4.66
CA LEU A 287 -12.81 -19.50 -5.29
C LEU A 287 -13.69 -20.67 -5.73
N ASP A 288 -14.78 -20.99 -5.01
CA ASP A 288 -15.71 -22.06 -5.41
C ASP A 288 -16.42 -21.77 -6.74
N TYR A 289 -16.47 -20.51 -7.18
CA TYR A 289 -17.02 -20.10 -8.46
C TYR A 289 -16.00 -20.08 -9.61
N MET A 290 -14.72 -20.41 -9.37
CA MET A 290 -13.62 -20.30 -10.36
C MET A 290 -13.02 -21.66 -10.74
#